data_AF-A0A9N9KFY7-F1
#
_entry.id   AF-A0A9N9KFY7-F1
#
_cell.length_a   1.000
_cell.length_b   1.000
_cell.length_c   1.000
_cell.angle_alpha   90.00
_cell.angle_beta   90.00
_cell.angle_gamma   90.00
#
_symmetry.space_group_name_H-M   'P 1'
#
loop_
_entity.id
_entity.type
_entity.pdbx_description
1 polymer ?
#
loop_
_entity_poly.entity_id
_entity_poly.type
_entity_poly.pdbx_seq_one_letter_code
_entity_poly.pdbx_strand_id
1 'polypeptide(L)'
;IEDRIEISPESMKISKQIAKHIKGNGGTSLIIDYGQDFIQGNTLRAIKRHEFVHPLSDPGQADLSADVNFRYLKESVADLVDVYGPVTQSKFLQSLGIKARLLMLLKNALPAKRKDLISSTERLVHPSAM
;
A
#
# COMPACT_ATOMS: atom_id res chain seq x y z
N ILE A 1 12.12 12.51 24.04
CA ILE A 1 12.09 11.92 22.69
C ILE A 1 12.35 10.46 22.92
N GLU A 2 11.32 9.61 22.90
CA GLU A 2 11.54 8.17 23.05
C GLU A 2 11.76 7.58 21.67
N ASP A 3 12.90 6.88 21.50
CA ASP A 3 13.24 6.13 20.30
C ASP A 3 12.36 4.87 20.22
N ARG A 4 11.17 5.00 19.62
CA ARG A 4 10.24 3.90 19.40
C ARG A 4 10.19 3.54 17.92
N ILE A 5 10.34 2.26 17.62
CA ILE A 5 10.26 1.71 16.26
C ILE A 5 9.18 0.63 16.21
N GLU A 6 8.49 0.55 15.07
CA GLU A 6 7.55 -0.54 14.78
C GLU A 6 8.17 -1.49 13.77
N ILE A 7 8.13 -2.79 14.07
CA ILE A 7 8.66 -3.85 13.22
C ILE A 7 7.63 -4.97 13.07
N SER A 8 7.56 -5.54 11.85
CA SER A 8 6.73 -6.71 11.57
C SER A 8 7.61 -7.88 11.10
N PRO A 9 8.02 -8.78 12.02
CA PRO A 9 8.82 -9.95 11.67
C PRO A 9 8.14 -10.88 10.68
N GLU A 10 6.82 -11.02 10.75
CA GLU A 10 6.07 -11.87 9.81
C GLU A 10 6.04 -11.27 8.40
N SER A 11 5.93 -9.93 8.25
CA SER A 11 6.05 -9.30 6.94
C SER A 11 7.42 -9.56 6.31
N MET A 12 8.52 -9.43 7.09
CA MET A 12 9.85 -9.81 6.62
C MET A 12 9.92 -11.26 6.16
N LYS A 13 9.38 -12.18 6.97
CA LYS A 13 9.41 -13.62 6.67
C LYS A 13 8.68 -13.94 5.38
N ILE A 14 7.49 -13.37 5.17
CA ILE A 14 6.71 -13.53 3.94
C ILE A 14 7.46 -12.93 2.75
N SER A 15 8.00 -11.71 2.86
CA SER A 15 8.81 -11.09 1.80
C SER A 15 10.01 -11.96 1.41
N LYS A 16 10.71 -12.54 2.38
CA LYS A 16 11.82 -13.48 2.11
C LYS A 16 11.36 -14.76 1.43
N GLN A 17 10.19 -15.31 1.78
CA GLN A 17 9.63 -16.48 1.10
C GLN A 17 9.32 -16.18 -0.37
N ILE A 18 8.69 -15.03 -0.64
CA ILE A 18 8.41 -14.55 -2.00
C ILE A 18 9.72 -14.38 -2.78
N ALA A 19 10.71 -13.69 -2.21
CA ALA A 19 12.00 -13.45 -2.84
C ALA A 19 12.75 -14.76 -3.17
N LYS A 20 12.76 -15.72 -2.25
CA LYS A 20 13.33 -17.06 -2.50
C LYS A 20 12.63 -17.78 -3.64
N HIS A 21 11.30 -17.69 -3.71
CA HIS A 21 10.53 -18.30 -4.78
C HIS A 21 10.89 -17.67 -6.14
N ILE A 22 10.96 -16.33 -6.23
CA ILE A 22 11.36 -15.62 -7.45
C ILE A 22 12.80 -15.95 -7.85
N LYS A 23 13.74 -15.98 -6.89
CA LYS A 23 15.14 -16.34 -7.16
C LYS A 23 15.28 -17.73 -7.77
N GLY A 24 14.47 -18.69 -7.31
CA GLY A 24 14.51 -20.07 -7.78
C GLY A 24 13.72 -20.33 -9.07
N ASN A 25 12.63 -19.60 -9.31
CA ASN A 25 11.66 -19.92 -10.36
C ASN A 25 11.42 -18.79 -11.37
N GLY A 26 12.04 -17.62 -11.17
CA GLY A 26 11.71 -16.39 -11.89
C GLY A 26 10.38 -15.78 -11.46
N GLY A 27 10.02 -14.66 -12.09
CA GLY A 27 8.77 -13.93 -11.83
C GLY A 27 8.98 -12.58 -11.16
N THR A 28 7.89 -11.96 -10.71
CA THR A 28 7.90 -10.67 -10.02
C THR A 28 6.81 -10.62 -8.96
N SER A 29 6.95 -9.72 -8.00
CA SER A 29 5.95 -9.43 -6.99
C SER A 29 5.68 -7.93 -6.92
N LEU A 30 4.43 -7.56 -6.70
CA LEU A 30 4.00 -6.18 -6.51
C LEU A 30 3.33 -6.06 -5.14
N ILE A 31 3.93 -5.25 -4.26
CA ILE A 31 3.41 -4.95 -2.93
C ILE A 31 2.84 -3.52 -2.97
N ILE A 32 1.55 -3.38 -2.69
CA ILE A 32 0.85 -2.09 -2.63
C ILE A 32 0.23 -2.00 -1.25
N ASP A 33 0.62 -0.98 -0.50
CA ASP A 33 0.03 -0.68 0.80
C ASP A 33 0.29 0.79 1.14
N TYR A 34 -0.34 1.28 2.20
CA TYR A 34 -0.03 2.59 2.75
C TYR A 34 1.12 2.48 3.77
N GLY A 35 2.09 3.37 3.67
CA GLY A 35 3.29 3.33 4.49
C GLY A 35 4.40 4.21 3.93
N GLN A 36 5.62 4.01 4.45
CA GLN A 36 6.75 4.88 4.17
C GLN A 36 8.04 4.12 3.88
N ASP A 37 8.96 4.78 3.18
CA ASP A 37 10.31 4.27 2.89
C ASP A 37 11.33 4.67 3.96
N PHE A 38 10.90 4.74 5.22
CA PHE A 38 11.73 5.03 6.38
C PHE A 38 11.09 4.44 7.64
N ILE A 39 11.86 4.35 8.72
CA ILE A 39 11.37 3.84 10.00
C ILE A 39 10.38 4.83 10.60
N GLN A 40 9.18 4.34 10.90
CA GLN A 40 8.15 5.08 11.62
C GLN A 40 7.92 4.45 13.01
N GLY A 41 7.37 5.25 13.92
CA GLY A 41 6.83 4.78 15.18
C GLY A 41 5.42 5.34 15.38
N ASN A 42 4.63 4.66 16.21
CA ASN A 42 3.25 5.02 16.55
C ASN A 42 2.29 5.05 15.35
N THR A 43 2.39 4.08 14.45
CA THR A 43 1.47 3.93 13.31
C THR A 43 0.36 2.91 13.58
N LEU A 44 0.50 2.09 14.63
CA LEU A 44 -0.56 1.20 15.10
C LEU A 44 -1.81 1.99 15.48
N ARG A 45 -2.90 1.73 14.79
CA ARG A 45 -4.18 2.40 14.96
C ARG A 45 -5.32 1.39 14.94
N ALA A 46 -6.43 1.76 15.59
CA ALA A 46 -7.68 1.04 15.50
C ALA A 46 -8.73 1.87 14.77
N ILE A 47 -9.52 1.24 13.90
CA ILE A 47 -10.58 1.86 13.12
C ILE A 47 -11.90 1.17 13.46
N LYS A 48 -12.89 1.96 13.87
CA LYS A 48 -14.24 1.48 14.19
C LYS A 48 -15.25 2.46 13.65
N ARG A 49 -16.21 1.97 12.85
CA ARG A 49 -17.28 2.81 12.23
C ARG A 49 -16.73 4.02 11.47
N HIS A 50 -15.62 3.85 10.74
CA HIS A 50 -14.91 4.89 9.97
C HIS A 50 -14.24 5.98 10.83
N GLU A 51 -14.04 5.76 12.12
CA GLU A 51 -13.34 6.68 13.02
C GLU A 51 -12.13 6.01 13.66
N PHE A 52 -11.08 6.80 13.91
CA PHE A 52 -9.93 6.34 14.68
C PHE A 52 -10.30 6.27 16.17
N VAL A 53 -10.03 5.11 16.76
CA VAL A 53 -10.21 4.88 18.20
C VAL A 53 -8.90 4.43 18.81
N HIS A 54 -8.78 4.54 20.13
CA HIS A 54 -7.60 4.04 20.83
C HIS A 54 -7.52 2.51 20.69
N PRO A 55 -6.36 1.91 20.34
CA PRO A 55 -6.27 0.47 20.09
C PRO A 55 -6.73 -0.44 21.25
N LEU A 56 -6.66 0.07 22.48
CA LEU A 56 -7.06 -0.64 23.68
C LEU A 56 -8.50 -0.37 24.14
N SER A 57 -9.29 0.44 23.43
CA SER A 57 -10.64 0.82 23.90
C SER A 57 -11.64 -0.32 23.81
N ASP A 58 -11.67 -1.06 22.70
CA ASP A 58 -12.60 -2.17 22.47
C ASP A 58 -11.91 -3.35 21.74
N PRO A 59 -11.05 -4.14 22.41
CA PRO A 59 -10.33 -5.23 21.78
C PRO A 59 -11.27 -6.24 21.09
N GLY A 60 -10.92 -6.61 19.86
CA GLY A 60 -11.72 -7.51 19.02
C GLY A 60 -12.95 -6.87 18.35
N GLN A 61 -13.24 -5.59 18.62
CA GLN A 61 -14.39 -4.86 18.05
C GLN A 61 -13.99 -3.71 17.12
N ALA A 62 -12.68 -3.51 16.92
CA ALA A 62 -12.12 -2.52 16.00
C ALA A 62 -11.09 -3.20 15.09
N ASP A 63 -10.98 -2.71 13.86
CA ASP A 63 -9.99 -3.17 12.90
C ASP A 63 -8.63 -2.58 13.26
N LEU A 64 -7.59 -3.41 13.33
CA LEU A 64 -6.23 -2.97 13.67
C LEU A 64 -5.39 -2.86 12.41
N SER A 65 -4.65 -1.77 12.33
CA SER A 65 -3.80 -1.52 11.18
C SER A 65 -2.56 -0.72 11.56
N ALA A 66 -1.51 -0.83 10.75
CA ALA A 66 -0.23 -0.15 10.95
C ALA A 66 0.39 0.13 9.57
N ASP A 67 1.22 1.17 9.49
CA ASP A 67 1.87 1.53 8.24
C ASP A 67 2.93 0.51 7.85
N VAL A 68 3.01 0.20 6.57
CA VAL A 68 4.08 -0.65 6.04
C VAL A 68 5.40 0.13 6.02
N ASN A 69 6.42 -0.42 6.65
CA ASN A 69 7.80 0.05 6.51
C ASN A 69 8.43 -0.58 5.26
N PHE A 70 8.32 0.10 4.11
CA PHE A 70 8.85 -0.38 2.84
C PHE A 70 10.37 -0.49 2.86
N ARG A 71 11.09 0.37 3.59
CA ARG A 71 12.55 0.27 3.72
C ARG A 71 12.94 -1.08 4.31
N TYR A 72 12.28 -1.47 5.40
CA TYR A 72 12.53 -2.74 6.07
C TYR A 72 12.25 -3.94 5.15
N LEU A 73 11.16 -3.91 4.38
CA LEU A 73 10.87 -4.98 3.42
C LEU A 73 11.97 -5.09 2.35
N LYS A 74 12.40 -3.96 1.76
CA LYS A 74 13.46 -3.93 0.74
C LYS A 74 14.78 -4.49 1.28
N GLU A 75 15.23 -3.95 2.40
CA GLU A 75 16.50 -4.36 3.04
C GLU A 75 16.48 -5.85 3.38
N SER A 76 15.32 -6.38 3.77
CA SER A 76 15.20 -7.79 4.16
C SER A 76 15.36 -8.79 3.02
N VAL A 77 15.25 -8.38 1.75
CA VAL A 77 15.31 -9.27 0.58
C VAL A 77 16.41 -8.89 -0.42
N ALA A 78 17.21 -7.87 -0.12
CA ALA A 78 18.19 -7.28 -1.04
C ALA A 78 19.30 -8.26 -1.48
N ASP A 79 19.56 -9.33 -0.72
CA ASP A 79 20.52 -10.39 -1.05
C ASP A 79 19.91 -11.53 -1.91
N LEU A 80 18.60 -11.48 -2.15
CA LEU A 80 17.86 -12.54 -2.83
C LEU A 80 17.39 -12.13 -4.23
N VAL A 81 16.88 -10.91 -4.38
CA VAL A 81 16.26 -10.42 -5.62
C VAL A 81 16.50 -8.92 -5.80
N ASP A 82 16.41 -8.44 -7.05
CA ASP A 82 16.34 -7.01 -7.33
C ASP A 82 15.03 -6.42 -6.80
N VAL A 83 15.13 -5.23 -6.19
CA VAL A 83 13.99 -4.53 -5.62
C VAL A 83 13.85 -3.14 -6.21
N TYR A 84 12.65 -2.79 -6.67
CA TYR A 84 12.35 -1.51 -7.30
C TYR A 84 11.41 -0.68 -6.42
N GLY A 85 11.73 0.61 -6.26
CA GLY A 85 10.90 1.57 -5.54
C GLY A 85 11.24 1.74 -4.04
N PRO A 86 10.25 2.09 -3.18
CA PRO A 86 8.84 2.26 -3.52
C PRO A 86 8.60 3.50 -4.40
N VAL A 87 7.43 3.54 -5.02
CA VAL A 87 6.88 4.73 -5.69
C VAL A 87 5.48 4.96 -5.17
N THR A 88 5.00 6.20 -5.18
CA THR A 88 3.62 6.49 -4.79
C THR A 88 2.63 5.78 -5.72
N GLN A 89 1.48 5.35 -5.19
CA GLN A 89 0.38 4.75 -5.97
C GLN A 89 0.01 5.61 -7.19
N SER A 90 -0.12 6.93 -7.00
CA SER A 90 -0.42 7.87 -8.09
C SER A 90 0.58 7.77 -9.24
N LYS A 91 1.88 7.85 -8.95
CA LYS A 91 2.94 7.74 -9.96
C LYS A 91 2.91 6.39 -10.66
N PHE A 92 2.72 5.30 -9.92
CA PHE A 92 2.61 3.96 -10.49
C PHE A 92 1.43 3.85 -11.47
N LEU A 93 0.22 4.19 -11.04
CA LEU A 93 -0.99 4.10 -11.87
C LEU A 93 -0.95 5.06 -13.07
N GLN A 94 -0.40 6.26 -12.91
CA GLN A 94 -0.22 7.19 -14.02
C GLN A 94 0.76 6.65 -15.06
N SER A 95 1.87 6.02 -14.64
CA SER A 95 2.83 5.40 -15.56
C SER A 95 2.23 4.22 -16.34
N LEU A 96 1.25 3.51 -15.77
CA LEU A 96 0.49 2.45 -16.43
C LEU A 96 -0.66 2.96 -17.30
N GLY A 97 -0.86 4.27 -17.41
CA GLY A 97 -1.85 4.85 -18.32
C GLY A 97 -3.29 4.88 -17.79
N ILE A 98 -3.49 4.97 -16.47
CA ILE A 98 -4.85 5.02 -15.87
C ILE A 98 -5.75 6.09 -16.49
N LYS A 99 -5.21 7.27 -16.85
CA LYS A 99 -5.99 8.34 -17.51
C LYS A 99 -6.47 7.94 -18.91
N ALA A 100 -5.62 7.28 -19.69
CA ALA A 100 -6.02 6.76 -21.01
C ALA A 100 -7.13 5.72 -20.87
N ARG A 101 -7.02 4.82 -19.87
CA ARG A 101 -8.06 3.84 -19.56
C ARG A 101 -9.37 4.52 -19.13
N LEU A 102 -9.33 5.55 -18.29
CA LEU A 102 -10.51 6.32 -17.90
C LEU A 102 -11.21 6.90 -19.14
N LEU A 103 -10.47 7.54 -20.05
CA LEU A 103 -11.04 8.11 -21.28
C LEU A 103 -11.73 7.04 -22.14
N MET A 104 -11.15 5.85 -22.25
CA MET A 104 -11.78 4.73 -22.96
C MET A 104 -13.09 4.30 -22.30
N LEU A 105 -13.13 4.18 -20.97
CA LEU A 105 -14.33 3.78 -20.25
C LEU A 105 -15.45 4.81 -20.38
N LEU A 106 -15.11 6.11 -20.38
CA LEU A 106 -16.09 7.19 -20.49
C LEU A 106 -16.82 7.23 -21.84
N LYS A 107 -16.21 6.72 -22.93
CA LYS A 107 -16.84 6.68 -24.26
C LYS A 107 -18.17 5.92 -24.24
N ASN A 108 -18.22 4.80 -23.53
CA ASN A 108 -19.38 3.90 -23.51
C ASN A 108 -20.15 3.93 -22.17
N ALA A 109 -19.69 4.73 -21.20
CA ALA A 109 -20.34 4.80 -19.90
C ALA A 109 -21.65 5.60 -19.94
N LEU A 110 -22.69 5.04 -19.33
CA LEU A 110 -23.93 5.75 -19.00
C LEU A 110 -23.63 6.97 -18.12
N PRO A 111 -24.43 8.05 -18.20
CA PRO A 111 -24.18 9.29 -17.45
C PRO A 111 -23.92 9.09 -15.95
N ALA A 112 -24.71 8.24 -15.28
CA ALA A 112 -24.53 7.93 -13.86
C ALA A 112 -23.14 7.34 -13.54
N LYS A 113 -22.65 6.42 -14.36
CA LYS A 113 -21.34 5.75 -14.16
C LYS A 113 -20.15 6.66 -14.49
N ARG A 114 -20.33 7.70 -15.30
CA ARG A 114 -19.24 8.61 -15.66
C ARG A 114 -18.70 9.33 -14.42
N LYS A 115 -19.59 9.80 -13.54
CA LYS A 115 -19.21 10.50 -12.30
C LYS A 115 -18.42 9.57 -11.36
N ASP A 116 -18.86 8.32 -11.24
CA ASP A 116 -18.19 7.32 -10.39
C ASP A 116 -16.79 6.97 -10.92
N LEU A 117 -16.65 6.81 -12.24
CA LEU A 117 -15.36 6.53 -12.88
C LEU A 117 -14.35 7.66 -12.68
N ILE A 118 -14.80 8.91 -12.85
CA ILE A 118 -13.96 10.09 -12.64
C ILE A 118 -13.56 10.18 -11.17
N SER A 119 -14.51 10.17 -10.24
CA SER A 119 -14.23 10.30 -8.81
C SER A 119 -13.38 9.16 -8.25
N SER A 120 -13.59 7.92 -8.70
CA SER A 120 -12.77 6.78 -8.28
C SER A 120 -11.34 6.87 -8.82
N THR A 121 -11.18 7.31 -10.07
CA THR A 121 -9.85 7.54 -10.64
C THR A 121 -9.13 8.65 -9.89
N GLU A 122 -9.83 9.75 -9.61
CA GLU A 122 -9.28 10.87 -8.83
C GLU A 122 -8.85 10.40 -7.44
N ARG A 123 -9.69 9.64 -6.74
CA ARG A 123 -9.34 9.05 -5.44
C ARG A 123 -8.07 8.21 -5.51
N LEU A 124 -7.86 7.44 -6.58
CA LEU A 124 -6.69 6.56 -6.72
C LEU A 124 -5.38 7.31 -7.00
N VAL A 125 -5.44 8.51 -7.59
CA VAL A 125 -4.24 9.23 -8.08
C VAL A 125 -4.00 10.58 -7.43
N HIS A 126 -4.98 11.16 -6.74
CA HIS A 126 -4.82 12.44 -6.10
C HIS A 126 -3.95 12.29 -4.83
N PRO A 127 -2.87 13.08 -4.66
CA PRO A 127 -1.93 12.93 -3.53
C PRO A 127 -2.54 13.08 -2.13
N SER A 128 -3.70 13.72 -2.02
CA SER A 128 -4.41 13.94 -0.75
C SER A 128 -5.58 12.97 -0.52
N ALA A 129 -5.77 11.98 -1.39
CA ALA A 129 -6.93 11.07 -1.32
C ALA A 129 -6.58 9.70 -0.75
N MET A 130 -5.63 8.98 -1.37
CA MET A 130 -5.12 7.68 -0.93
C MET A 130 -3.61 7.74 -0.69
#